data_AF-A0A3M7L0E3-F1
#
_entry.id   AF-A0A3M7L0E3-F1
#
_cell.length_a   1.000
_cell.length_b   1.000
_cell.length_c   1.000
_cell.angle_alpha   90.00
_cell.angle_beta   90.00
_cell.angle_gamma   90.00
#
_symmetry.space_group_name_H-M   'P 1'
#
loop_
_entity.id
_entity.type
_entity.pdbx_description
1 polymer ?
#
loop_
_entity_poly.entity_id
_entity_poly.type
_entity_poly.pdbx_seq_one_letter_code
_entity_poly.pdbx_strand_id
1 'polypeptide(L)'
;MDRQQVYLQETASRRPDLAEDLTTLGELYHKKLWHELSVKLEELINTPRLQEDGVLIALYQNFIASFAPHINLLKLAVFAVAASKQIKNPDEGVAFLQDVITGLENLKLAAAVQPILYLKMHVAQYDQAAGRWEEANKALEAGEKQLQGLQEVDPSVSAAVHYVAMSHHKAQQQYGDFYKAALLYLAHVRQETLPADTRLALAVDVSLAALLGKTVYSFGELLLHPIVEVLQNSAFAWLYELLVAFNNGDIHGYDSLCVTHAAKLNAQPALVQHERQLREKITILSLTEMVSSLPAEDRTLTLEAIGQRTKLPLDGVEFLLMKALSLHLLEGVIDQVAGTVQVSWVQPRVLTMDQVQRLKGRLDAWVGQVAGVQLSLQEAAVGLVPATHTVASMTASATRGTYLAEVRQAITQALCLMDYPSPHVEGHNKPVIEVEGPGHALIAAPIVLTRGAQEGCLVEHSINSSRISLRFKAQDEVERCIIDTHLKFLMHRAEDLGIVRKIPMAGYDVTFLITHAHLTTLSPGLLCDLLVTSSPSITTTSLSNSMQFLENFGTEVKASKLMLKTRSRIAVDGFWGTTQDLQAGD
;
A
#
# COMPACT_ATOMS: atom_id res chain seq x y z
N MET A 1 48.05 -29.72 6.98
CA MET A 1 48.07 -28.56 7.89
C MET A 1 47.75 -27.35 7.03
N ASP A 2 46.46 -27.00 6.96
CA ASP A 2 46.03 -25.90 6.11
C ASP A 2 46.69 -24.60 6.57
N ARG A 3 47.21 -23.78 5.64
CA ARG A 3 47.87 -22.48 5.93
C ARG A 3 47.05 -21.59 6.87
N GLN A 4 45.74 -21.79 6.87
CA GLN A 4 44.75 -21.10 7.68
C GLN A 4 44.77 -21.51 9.15
N GLN A 5 45.02 -22.78 9.46
CA GLN A 5 45.18 -23.24 10.85
C GLN A 5 46.49 -22.74 11.46
N VAL A 6 47.55 -22.68 10.65
CA VAL A 6 48.84 -22.10 11.07
C VAL A 6 48.66 -20.62 11.37
N TYR A 7 47.95 -19.89 10.51
CA TYR A 7 47.62 -18.47 10.75
C TYR A 7 46.75 -18.27 12.00
N LEU A 8 45.69 -19.07 12.19
CA LEU A 8 44.84 -18.98 13.38
C LEU A 8 45.61 -19.30 14.67
N GLN A 9 46.53 -20.28 14.65
CA GLN A 9 47.41 -20.62 15.76
C GLN A 9 48.48 -19.54 16.02
N GLU A 10 49.00 -18.89 14.98
CA GLU A 10 49.89 -17.73 15.10
C GLU A 10 49.17 -16.50 15.67
N THR A 11 47.91 -16.28 15.33
CA THR A 11 47.10 -15.20 15.93
C THR A 11 46.66 -15.53 17.36
N ALA A 12 46.35 -16.80 17.65
CA ALA A 12 46.01 -17.26 19.00
C ALA A 12 47.20 -17.19 19.96
N SER A 13 48.42 -17.41 19.48
CA SER A 13 49.64 -17.25 20.28
C SER A 13 50.01 -15.78 20.55
N ARG A 14 49.56 -14.84 19.71
CA ARG A 14 49.75 -13.40 19.92
C ARG A 14 48.80 -12.80 20.96
N ARG A 15 47.61 -13.39 21.17
CA ARG A 15 46.58 -12.90 22.13
C ARG A 15 45.96 -14.09 22.88
N PRO A 16 46.38 -14.38 24.12
CA PRO A 16 45.86 -15.51 24.90
C PRO A 16 44.36 -15.35 25.25
N ASP A 17 43.85 -14.11 25.29
CA ASP A 17 42.46 -13.80 25.66
C ASP A 17 41.42 -14.15 24.58
N LEU A 18 41.85 -14.44 23.35
CA LEU A 18 41.00 -14.81 22.21
C LEU A 18 41.33 -16.21 21.67
N ALA A 19 42.26 -16.91 22.33
CA ALA A 19 42.76 -18.20 21.86
C ALA A 19 41.68 -19.28 21.85
N GLU A 20 40.80 -19.31 22.85
CA GLU A 20 39.69 -20.27 22.91
C GLU A 20 38.72 -20.09 21.73
N ASP A 21 38.32 -18.86 21.43
CA ASP A 21 37.43 -18.57 20.31
C ASP A 21 38.08 -18.81 18.93
N LEU A 22 39.39 -18.52 18.79
CA LEU A 22 40.13 -18.81 17.55
C LEU A 22 40.35 -20.33 17.35
N THR A 23 40.55 -21.09 18.42
CA THR A 23 40.63 -22.56 18.34
C THR A 23 39.29 -23.19 17.99
N THR A 24 38.18 -22.71 18.58
CA THR A 24 36.84 -23.19 18.21
C THR A 24 36.48 -22.86 16.76
N LEU A 25 36.87 -21.68 16.24
CA LEU A 25 36.76 -21.37 14.81
C LEU A 25 37.57 -22.35 13.93
N GLY A 26 38.80 -22.69 14.34
CA GLY A 26 39.63 -23.67 13.65
C GLY A 26 39.02 -25.08 13.63
N GLU A 27 38.37 -25.49 14.71
CA GLU A 27 37.64 -26.75 14.79
C GLU A 27 36.37 -26.77 13.93
N LEU A 28 35.57 -25.69 13.97
CA LEU A 28 34.36 -25.55 13.17
C LEU A 28 34.66 -25.54 11.67
N TYR A 29 35.79 -24.92 11.29
CA TYR A 29 36.31 -24.96 9.92
C TYR A 29 36.70 -26.38 9.51
N HIS A 30 37.39 -27.12 10.38
CA HIS A 30 37.76 -28.51 10.11
C HIS A 30 36.54 -29.43 9.98
N LYS A 31 35.52 -29.21 10.81
CA LYS A 31 34.22 -29.90 10.78
C LYS A 31 33.31 -29.44 9.62
N LYS A 32 33.70 -28.41 8.86
CA LYS A 32 32.92 -27.82 7.75
C LYS A 32 31.51 -27.34 8.15
N LEU A 33 31.35 -26.88 9.39
CA LEU A 33 30.09 -26.36 9.91
C LEU A 33 29.96 -24.86 9.61
N TRP A 34 29.65 -24.53 8.36
CA TRP A 34 29.66 -23.14 7.84
C TRP A 34 28.66 -22.21 8.53
N HIS A 35 27.48 -22.72 8.92
CA HIS A 35 26.46 -21.91 9.58
C HIS A 35 26.90 -21.49 10.99
N GLU A 36 27.34 -22.44 11.81
CA GLU A 36 27.82 -22.20 13.17
C GLU A 36 29.07 -21.30 13.17
N LEU A 37 29.95 -21.49 12.20
CA LEU A 37 31.10 -20.62 11.99
C LEU A 37 30.69 -19.18 11.69
N SER A 38 29.66 -18.96 10.85
CA SER A 38 29.16 -17.62 10.56
C SER A 38 28.55 -16.92 11.78
N VAL A 39 27.86 -17.65 12.65
CA VAL A 39 27.26 -17.11 13.89
C VAL A 39 28.36 -16.77 14.90
N LYS A 40 29.36 -17.64 15.06
CA LYS A 40 30.50 -17.38 15.94
C LYS A 40 31.36 -16.21 15.48
N LEU A 41 31.55 -16.05 14.17
CA LEU A 41 32.22 -14.87 13.61
C LEU A 41 31.43 -13.58 13.87
N GLU A 42 30.11 -13.63 13.82
CA GLU A 42 29.23 -12.49 14.11
C GLU A 42 29.31 -12.07 15.60
N GLU A 43 29.32 -13.04 16.52
CA GLU A 43 29.56 -12.80 17.95
C GLU A 43 30.95 -12.17 18.20
N LEU A 44 31.98 -12.66 17.50
CA LEU A 44 33.35 -12.16 17.65
C LEU A 44 33.53 -10.73 17.13
N ILE A 45 32.88 -10.38 16.01
CA ILE A 45 32.95 -9.04 15.43
C ILE A 45 32.22 -8.01 16.29
N ASN A 46 31.10 -8.41 16.92
CA ASN A 46 30.36 -7.54 17.85
C ASN A 46 31.09 -7.33 19.18
N THR A 47 32.12 -8.12 19.47
CA THR A 47 32.92 -7.94 20.69
C THR A 47 33.92 -6.79 20.47
N PRO A 48 33.86 -5.70 21.28
CA PRO A 48 34.72 -4.52 21.10
C PRO A 48 36.22 -4.81 21.28
N ARG A 49 36.57 -6.00 21.79
CA ARG A 49 37.95 -6.47 22.02
C ARG A 49 38.70 -6.85 20.74
N LEU A 50 38.00 -7.04 19.61
CA LEU A 50 38.59 -7.30 18.29
C LEU A 50 38.73 -6.03 17.42
N GLN A 51 38.26 -4.88 17.93
CA GLN A 51 38.29 -3.61 17.18
C GLN A 51 39.64 -2.91 17.20
N GLU A 52 40.59 -3.42 17.98
CA GLU A 52 41.95 -2.91 18.06
C GLU A 52 42.90 -3.79 17.20
N ASP A 53 43.70 -3.13 16.37
CA ASP A 53 44.89 -3.65 15.66
C ASP A 53 44.74 -4.40 14.33
N GLY A 54 43.81 -4.03 13.44
CA GLY A 54 43.86 -4.43 12.01
C GLY A 54 43.82 -5.95 11.74
N VAL A 55 43.61 -6.76 12.78
CA VAL A 55 43.57 -8.22 12.75
C VAL A 55 42.36 -8.68 11.94
N LEU A 56 41.25 -7.92 11.95
CA LEU A 56 40.08 -8.25 11.14
C LEU A 56 40.36 -8.17 9.64
N ILE A 57 41.26 -7.28 9.19
CA ILE A 57 41.61 -7.17 7.77
C ILE A 57 42.43 -8.40 7.34
N ALA A 58 43.43 -8.77 8.13
CA ALA A 58 44.26 -9.93 7.85
C ALA A 58 43.49 -11.26 8.03
N LEU A 59 42.56 -11.33 8.98
CA LEU A 59 41.61 -12.43 9.12
C LEU A 59 40.68 -12.50 7.91
N TYR A 60 40.20 -11.36 7.41
CA TYR A 60 39.32 -11.33 6.25
C TYR A 60 40.04 -11.82 4.99
N GLN A 61 41.24 -11.31 4.72
CA GLN A 61 42.03 -11.66 3.52
C GLN A 61 42.52 -13.12 3.53
N ASN A 62 42.96 -13.64 4.68
CA ASN A 62 43.56 -14.97 4.76
C ASN A 62 42.56 -16.08 5.09
N PHE A 63 41.50 -15.76 5.84
CA PHE A 63 40.54 -16.75 6.33
C PHE A 63 39.18 -16.60 5.64
N ILE A 64 38.57 -15.41 5.67
CA ILE A 64 37.19 -15.21 5.18
C ILE A 64 37.08 -15.34 3.65
N ALA A 65 38.09 -14.87 2.91
CA ALA A 65 38.13 -15.01 1.45
C ALA A 65 38.09 -16.47 0.98
N SER A 66 38.56 -17.42 1.79
CA SER A 66 38.69 -18.82 1.40
C SER A 66 37.37 -19.61 1.40
N PHE A 67 36.37 -19.18 2.18
CA PHE A 67 35.07 -19.84 2.27
C PHE A 67 33.90 -18.97 1.79
N ALA A 68 34.20 -17.88 1.09
CA ALA A 68 33.22 -17.03 0.42
C ALA A 68 32.12 -17.77 -0.38
N PRO A 69 32.39 -18.88 -1.11
CA PRO A 69 31.33 -19.59 -1.85
C PRO A 69 30.39 -20.43 -0.97
N HIS A 70 30.74 -20.68 0.30
CA HIS A 70 30.01 -21.58 1.19
C HIS A 70 29.18 -20.88 2.27
N ILE A 71 29.26 -19.54 2.36
CA ILE A 71 28.54 -18.73 3.35
C ILE A 71 27.49 -17.85 2.67
N ASN A 72 26.47 -17.44 3.45
CA ASN A 72 25.57 -16.38 3.04
C ASN A 72 26.35 -15.10 2.70
N LEU A 73 26.26 -14.70 1.43
CA LEU A 73 26.98 -13.57 0.84
C LEU A 73 26.71 -12.24 1.57
N LEU A 74 25.52 -12.08 2.17
CA LEU A 74 25.17 -10.88 2.93
C LEU A 74 25.95 -10.78 4.25
N LYS A 75 26.15 -11.90 4.95
CA LYS A 75 26.99 -11.92 6.16
C LYS A 75 28.46 -11.62 5.84
N LEU A 76 28.94 -12.14 4.71
CA LEU A 76 30.29 -11.82 4.22
C LEU A 76 30.44 -10.32 3.95
N ALA A 77 29.43 -9.68 3.34
CA ALA A 77 29.45 -8.25 3.11
C ALA A 77 29.43 -7.44 4.44
N VAL A 78 28.66 -7.87 5.44
CA VAL A 78 28.69 -7.27 6.79
C VAL A 78 30.08 -7.39 7.42
N PHE A 79 30.75 -8.54 7.27
CA PHE A 79 32.12 -8.74 7.77
C PHE A 79 33.13 -7.84 7.05
N ALA A 80 33.01 -7.69 5.73
CA ALA A 80 33.86 -6.78 4.95
C ALA A 80 33.70 -5.32 5.41
N VAL A 81 32.48 -4.91 5.75
CA VAL A 81 32.19 -3.58 6.27
C VAL A 81 32.70 -3.38 7.69
N ALA A 82 32.60 -4.39 8.55
CA ALA A 82 33.19 -4.32 9.88
C ALA A 82 34.73 -4.21 9.82
N ALA A 83 35.35 -4.92 8.89
CA ALA A 83 36.79 -4.80 8.62
C ALA A 83 37.15 -3.42 8.05
N SER A 84 36.34 -2.86 7.15
CA SER A 84 36.60 -1.54 6.57
C SER A 84 36.53 -0.41 7.60
N LYS A 85 35.64 -0.49 8.59
CA LYS A 85 35.53 0.50 9.69
C LYS A 85 36.80 0.62 10.54
N GLN A 86 37.69 -0.38 10.51
CA GLN A 86 38.99 -0.30 11.19
C GLN A 86 40.04 0.48 10.41
N ILE A 87 39.81 0.70 9.12
CA ILE A 87 40.73 1.43 8.24
C ILE A 87 40.48 2.92 8.43
N LYS A 88 41.50 3.63 8.92
CA LYS A 88 41.44 5.09 9.12
C LYS A 88 41.58 5.88 7.81
N ASN A 89 42.20 5.27 6.79
CA ASN A 89 42.41 5.86 5.47
C ASN A 89 41.21 5.57 4.54
N PRO A 90 40.47 6.59 4.06
CA PRO A 90 39.28 6.39 3.23
C PRO A 90 39.60 5.73 1.88
N ASP A 91 40.75 6.04 1.27
CA ASP A 91 41.14 5.49 -0.04
C ASP A 91 41.51 4.00 0.01
N GLU A 92 42.18 3.56 1.07
CA GLU A 92 42.49 2.16 1.30
C GLU A 92 41.21 1.34 1.60
N GLY A 93 40.26 1.96 2.30
CA GLY A 93 38.95 1.37 2.54
C GLY A 93 38.14 1.16 1.27
N VAL A 94 38.16 2.12 0.34
CA VAL A 94 37.49 2.01 -0.97
C VAL A 94 38.14 0.93 -1.83
N ALA A 95 39.47 0.88 -1.92
CA ALA A 95 40.19 -0.14 -2.68
C ALA A 95 39.87 -1.55 -2.16
N PHE A 96 39.90 -1.75 -0.84
CA PHE A 96 39.55 -3.03 -0.23
C PHE A 96 38.11 -3.46 -0.52
N LEU A 97 37.15 -2.54 -0.43
CA LEU A 97 35.75 -2.86 -0.75
C LEU A 97 35.54 -3.15 -2.24
N GLN A 98 36.26 -2.47 -3.14
CA GLN A 98 36.25 -2.77 -4.57
C GLN A 98 36.83 -4.15 -4.88
N ASP A 99 37.89 -4.58 -4.20
CA ASP A 99 38.44 -5.93 -4.32
C ASP A 99 37.43 -7.00 -3.88
N VAL A 100 36.67 -6.74 -2.81
CA VAL A 100 35.60 -7.65 -2.37
C VAL A 100 34.44 -7.67 -3.36
N ILE A 101 34.07 -6.52 -3.93
CA ILE A 101 33.03 -6.42 -4.95
C ILE A 101 33.42 -7.23 -6.19
N THR A 102 34.65 -7.08 -6.70
CA THR A 102 35.12 -7.86 -7.86
C THR A 102 35.17 -9.36 -7.56
N GLY A 103 35.57 -9.74 -6.34
CA GLY A 103 35.49 -11.12 -5.85
C GLY A 103 34.07 -11.69 -5.88
N LEU A 104 33.07 -10.89 -5.51
CA LEU A 104 31.65 -11.30 -5.51
C LEU A 104 31.03 -11.29 -6.92
N GLU A 105 31.42 -10.34 -7.78
CA GLU A 105 30.99 -10.29 -9.18
C GLU A 105 31.47 -11.51 -9.96
N ASN A 106 32.66 -12.03 -9.63
CA ASN A 106 33.20 -13.26 -10.21
C ASN A 106 32.38 -14.52 -9.87
N LEU A 107 31.63 -14.51 -8.77
CA LEU A 107 30.79 -15.64 -8.37
C LEU A 107 29.47 -15.74 -9.16
N LYS A 108 29.07 -14.68 -9.89
CA LYS A 108 27.91 -14.62 -10.82
C LYS A 108 26.61 -15.30 -10.31
N LEU A 109 26.33 -15.23 -9.01
CA LEU A 109 25.11 -15.76 -8.40
C LEU A 109 24.01 -14.69 -8.37
N ALA A 110 22.76 -15.06 -8.65
CA ALA A 110 21.62 -14.14 -8.58
C ALA A 110 21.43 -13.54 -7.16
N ALA A 111 21.83 -14.28 -6.12
CA ALA A 111 21.84 -13.82 -4.72
C ALA A 111 22.98 -12.83 -4.39
N ALA A 112 23.94 -12.60 -5.30
CA ALA A 112 25.05 -11.67 -5.10
C ALA A 112 24.66 -10.20 -5.33
N VAL A 113 23.50 -9.93 -5.93
CA VAL A 113 23.08 -8.55 -6.24
C VAL A 113 22.86 -7.71 -4.97
N GLN A 114 22.23 -8.26 -3.92
CA GLN A 114 22.00 -7.52 -2.68
C GLN A 114 23.29 -7.23 -1.88
N PRO A 115 24.22 -8.18 -1.69
CA PRO A 115 25.51 -7.92 -1.06
C PRO A 115 26.38 -6.93 -1.85
N ILE A 116 26.36 -6.99 -3.19
CA ILE A 116 27.09 -6.02 -4.03
C ILE A 116 26.51 -4.63 -3.83
N LEU A 117 25.19 -4.48 -3.80
CA LEU A 117 24.53 -3.21 -3.52
C LEU A 117 24.94 -2.68 -2.13
N TYR A 118 24.90 -3.54 -1.11
CA TYR A 118 25.32 -3.17 0.25
C TYR A 118 26.76 -2.66 0.28
N LEU A 119 27.70 -3.35 -0.36
CA LEU A 119 29.10 -2.92 -0.43
C LEU A 119 29.29 -1.62 -1.21
N LYS A 120 28.58 -1.45 -2.35
CA LYS A 120 28.59 -0.20 -3.12
C LYS A 120 28.09 0.99 -2.30
N MET A 121 27.10 0.79 -1.43
CA MET A 121 26.64 1.83 -0.51
C MET A 121 27.70 2.18 0.53
N HIS A 122 28.42 1.21 1.09
CA HIS A 122 29.53 1.51 2.00
C HIS A 122 30.71 2.19 1.32
N VAL A 123 31.01 1.85 0.06
CA VAL A 123 31.96 2.62 -0.76
C VAL A 123 31.52 4.07 -0.88
N ALA A 124 30.23 4.30 -1.19
CA ALA A 124 29.69 5.65 -1.24
C ALA A 124 29.77 6.40 0.10
N GLN A 125 29.69 5.73 1.26
CA GLN A 125 29.94 6.36 2.56
C GLN A 125 31.38 6.83 2.72
N TYR A 126 32.37 6.03 2.29
CA TYR A 126 33.77 6.44 2.32
C TYR A 126 34.04 7.57 1.31
N ASP A 127 33.42 7.54 0.14
CA ASP A 127 33.54 8.62 -0.85
C ASP A 127 32.93 9.93 -0.35
N GLN A 128 31.83 9.86 0.41
CA GLN A 128 31.27 11.02 1.12
C GLN A 128 32.23 11.54 2.19
N ALA A 129 32.86 10.65 2.97
CA ALA A 129 33.87 11.04 3.96
C ALA A 129 35.13 11.65 3.32
N ALA A 130 35.49 11.20 2.11
CA ALA A 130 36.59 11.73 1.30
C ALA A 130 36.22 13.02 0.53
N GLY A 131 34.96 13.45 0.56
CA GLY A 131 34.47 14.66 -0.13
C GLY A 131 34.24 14.50 -1.65
N ARG A 132 34.20 13.27 -2.18
CA ARG A 132 33.92 12.96 -3.59
C ARG A 132 32.41 12.81 -3.83
N TRP A 133 31.70 13.93 -3.80
CA TRP A 133 30.23 13.96 -3.85
C TRP A 133 29.63 13.45 -5.18
N GLU A 134 30.29 13.69 -6.31
CA GLU A 134 29.77 13.30 -7.63
C GLU A 134 29.78 11.78 -7.84
N GLU A 135 30.85 11.11 -7.39
CA GLU A 135 30.98 9.65 -7.49
C GLU A 135 29.99 8.96 -6.54
N ALA A 136 29.82 9.50 -5.33
CA ALA A 136 28.83 9.05 -4.37
C ALA A 136 27.39 9.18 -4.91
N ASN A 137 27.05 10.28 -5.61
CA ASN A 137 25.71 10.46 -6.17
C ASN A 137 25.43 9.49 -7.33
N LYS A 138 26.40 9.24 -8.22
CA LYS A 138 26.26 8.23 -9.28
C LYS A 138 26.06 6.83 -8.71
N ALA A 139 26.81 6.49 -7.64
CA ALA A 139 26.66 5.21 -6.95
C ALA A 139 25.29 5.08 -6.29
N LEU A 140 24.78 6.15 -5.68
CA LEU A 140 23.47 6.20 -5.05
C LEU A 140 22.33 6.06 -6.07
N GLU A 141 22.33 6.82 -7.16
CA GLU A 141 21.29 6.74 -8.21
C GLU A 141 21.24 5.33 -8.84
N ALA A 142 22.41 4.73 -9.06
CA ALA A 142 22.49 3.35 -9.52
C ALA A 142 21.93 2.38 -8.46
N GLY A 143 22.21 2.62 -7.18
CA GLY A 143 21.71 1.83 -6.06
C GLY A 143 20.19 1.90 -5.88
N GLU A 144 19.58 3.08 -6.02
CA GLU A 144 18.13 3.25 -5.94
C GLU A 144 17.39 2.57 -7.09
N LYS A 145 17.92 2.67 -8.32
CA LYS A 145 17.36 1.95 -9.48
C LYS A 145 17.43 0.44 -9.30
N GLN A 146 18.54 -0.07 -8.74
CA GLN A 146 18.67 -1.49 -8.43
C GLN A 146 17.73 -1.91 -7.32
N LEU A 147 17.50 -1.08 -6.30
CA LEU A 147 16.56 -1.36 -5.22
C LEU A 147 15.12 -1.46 -5.73
N GLN A 148 14.69 -0.55 -6.62
CA GLN A 148 13.35 -0.57 -7.22
C GLN A 148 13.09 -1.80 -8.10
N GLY A 149 14.14 -2.42 -8.64
CA GLY A 149 14.04 -3.63 -9.45
C GLY A 149 13.93 -4.93 -8.66
N LEU A 150 14.16 -4.92 -7.34
CA LEU A 150 14.17 -6.10 -6.48
C LEU A 150 12.86 -6.24 -5.71
N GLN A 151 12.22 -7.42 -5.75
CA GLN A 151 10.92 -7.67 -5.11
C GLN A 151 11.01 -8.06 -3.63
N GLU A 152 12.12 -8.67 -3.22
CA GLU A 152 12.37 -9.08 -1.83
C GLU A 152 13.78 -8.63 -1.44
N VAL A 153 13.88 -7.55 -0.68
CA VAL A 153 15.16 -7.00 -0.22
C VAL A 153 15.23 -7.11 1.30
N ASP A 154 16.35 -7.62 1.80
CA ASP A 154 16.64 -7.62 3.23
C ASP A 154 16.61 -6.19 3.80
N PRO A 155 15.93 -5.94 4.93
CA PRO A 155 15.82 -4.60 5.52
C PRO A 155 17.16 -3.89 5.76
N SER A 156 18.23 -4.65 5.99
CA SER A 156 19.59 -4.13 6.21
C SER A 156 20.18 -3.46 4.96
N VAL A 157 19.85 -3.95 3.76
CA VAL A 157 20.35 -3.41 2.49
C VAL A 157 19.60 -2.12 2.15
N SER A 158 18.26 -2.13 2.27
CA SER A 158 17.45 -0.92 2.11
C SER A 158 17.85 0.16 3.12
N ALA A 159 18.10 -0.21 4.37
CA ALA A 159 18.59 0.72 5.39
C ALA A 159 19.93 1.36 5.01
N ALA A 160 20.87 0.59 4.45
CA ALA A 160 22.15 1.14 4.02
C ALA A 160 21.98 2.17 2.90
N VAL A 161 21.16 1.88 1.88
CA VAL A 161 20.86 2.81 0.78
C VAL A 161 20.27 4.12 1.31
N HIS A 162 19.24 4.02 2.15
CA HIS A 162 18.58 5.21 2.71
C HIS A 162 19.50 6.00 3.65
N TYR A 163 20.44 5.37 4.36
CA TYR A 163 21.43 6.06 5.19
C TYR A 163 22.42 6.88 4.37
N VAL A 164 22.90 6.34 3.23
CA VAL A 164 23.78 7.08 2.31
C VAL A 164 23.04 8.24 1.67
N ALA A 165 21.78 8.03 1.28
CA ALA A 165 20.93 9.08 0.75
C ALA A 165 20.67 10.19 1.78
N MET A 166 20.35 9.82 3.02
CA MET A 166 20.23 10.76 4.14
C MET A 166 21.51 11.58 4.31
N SER A 167 22.68 10.95 4.35
CA SER A 167 23.97 11.66 4.52
C SER A 167 24.28 12.59 3.35
N HIS A 168 23.96 12.18 2.12
CA HIS A 168 24.09 13.01 0.93
C HIS A 168 23.18 14.24 0.97
N HIS A 169 21.89 14.07 1.28
CA HIS A 169 20.96 15.20 1.38
C HIS A 169 21.29 16.14 2.53
N LYS A 170 21.89 15.63 3.62
CA LYS A 170 22.40 16.46 4.72
C LYS A 170 23.54 17.36 4.24
N ALA A 171 24.47 16.83 3.45
CA ALA A 171 25.57 17.60 2.87
C ALA A 171 25.06 18.67 1.87
N GLN A 172 24.04 18.33 1.07
CA GLN A 172 23.42 19.28 0.12
C GLN A 172 22.45 20.29 0.76
N GLN A 173 22.21 20.23 2.08
CA GLN A 173 21.22 21.05 2.79
C GLN A 173 19.78 20.94 2.22
N GLN A 174 19.46 19.79 1.61
CA GLN A 174 18.13 19.49 1.08
C GLN A 174 17.26 18.84 2.16
N TYR A 175 16.66 19.67 3.02
CA TYR A 175 15.90 19.20 4.19
C TYR A 175 14.67 18.33 3.85
N GLY A 176 13.99 18.60 2.74
CA GLY A 176 12.77 17.88 2.36
C GLY A 176 13.02 16.43 1.99
N ASP A 177 14.04 16.18 1.16
CA ASP A 177 14.37 14.82 0.72
C ASP A 177 15.19 14.07 1.78
N PHE A 178 15.98 14.80 2.59
CA PHE A 178 16.55 14.25 3.82
C PHE A 178 15.48 13.67 4.73
N TYR A 179 14.38 14.40 4.97
CA TYR A 179 13.30 13.94 5.84
C TYR A 179 12.65 12.65 5.32
N LYS A 180 12.37 12.57 4.00
CA LYS A 180 11.83 11.35 3.38
C LYS A 180 12.78 10.17 3.49
N ALA A 181 14.06 10.36 3.13
CA ALA A 181 15.08 9.33 3.23
C ALA A 181 15.27 8.87 4.68
N ALA A 182 15.17 9.79 5.64
CA ALA A 182 15.27 9.46 7.05
C ALA A 182 14.08 8.64 7.55
N LEU A 183 12.85 8.97 7.19
CA LEU A 183 11.69 8.14 7.54
C LEU A 183 11.79 6.72 6.94
N LEU A 184 12.23 6.62 5.69
CA LEU A 184 12.47 5.32 5.04
C LEU A 184 13.57 4.53 5.75
N TYR A 185 14.67 5.18 6.16
CA TYR A 185 15.71 4.55 6.96
C TYR A 185 15.16 4.01 8.29
N LEU A 186 14.38 4.82 9.01
CA LEU A 186 13.78 4.47 10.29
C LEU A 186 12.74 3.35 10.19
N ALA A 187 12.06 3.23 9.06
CA ALA A 187 11.14 2.12 8.80
C ALA A 187 11.86 0.76 8.72
N HIS A 188 13.14 0.73 8.32
CA HIS A 188 13.89 -0.51 8.13
C HIS A 188 14.80 -0.86 9.32
N VAL A 189 15.13 0.10 10.18
CA VAL A 189 16.05 -0.09 11.32
C VAL A 189 15.31 -0.17 12.64
N ARG A 190 15.57 -1.24 13.41
CA ARG A 190 15.08 -1.35 14.79
C ARG A 190 15.86 -0.42 15.71
N GLN A 191 15.15 0.36 16.52
CA GLN A 191 15.71 1.41 17.37
C GLN A 191 16.73 0.91 18.39
N GLU A 192 16.57 -0.34 18.83
CA GLU A 192 17.46 -1.02 19.80
C GLU A 192 18.88 -1.24 19.26
N THR A 193 19.04 -1.30 17.95
CA THR A 193 20.33 -1.57 17.30
C THR A 193 21.24 -0.32 17.25
N LEU A 194 20.69 0.87 17.48
CA LEU A 194 21.42 2.14 17.39
C LEU A 194 21.93 2.60 18.76
N PRO A 195 23.20 3.05 18.87
CA PRO A 195 23.72 3.72 20.05
C PRO A 195 22.86 4.93 20.45
N ALA A 196 22.75 5.17 21.77
CA ALA A 196 21.91 6.25 22.31
C ALA A 196 22.33 7.64 21.80
N ASP A 197 23.63 7.87 21.61
CA ASP A 197 24.17 9.16 21.14
C ASP A 197 23.83 9.42 19.66
N THR A 198 24.02 8.41 18.80
CA THR A 198 23.59 8.49 17.39
C THR A 198 22.08 8.63 17.23
N ARG A 199 21.30 8.05 18.15
CA ARG A 199 19.84 8.17 18.16
C ARG A 199 19.41 9.60 18.47
N LEU A 200 20.06 10.24 19.44
CA LEU A 200 19.83 11.65 19.79
C LEU A 200 20.20 12.58 18.63
N ALA A 201 21.37 12.39 18.03
CA ALA A 201 21.80 13.18 16.87
C ALA A 201 20.82 13.06 15.70
N LEU A 202 20.41 11.84 15.36
CA LEU A 202 19.43 11.59 14.31
C LEU A 202 18.06 12.21 14.64
N ALA A 203 17.60 12.12 15.89
CA ALA A 203 16.33 12.70 16.32
C ALA A 203 16.31 14.22 16.13
N VAL A 204 17.41 14.89 16.48
CA VAL A 204 17.58 16.34 16.28
C VAL A 204 17.61 16.67 14.79
N ASP A 205 18.41 15.96 14.00
CA ASP A 205 18.52 16.21 12.55
C ASP A 205 17.19 16.02 11.81
N VAL A 206 16.44 14.94 12.11
CA VAL A 206 15.13 14.67 11.50
C VAL A 206 14.10 15.73 11.90
N SER A 207 14.11 16.15 13.16
CA SER A 207 13.22 17.20 13.65
C SER A 207 13.51 18.56 13.01
N LEU A 208 14.79 18.92 12.88
CA LEU A 208 15.20 20.14 12.17
C LEU A 208 14.85 20.08 10.69
N ALA A 209 15.09 18.95 10.04
CA ALA A 209 14.73 18.76 8.64
C ALA A 209 13.20 18.83 8.41
N ALA A 210 12.40 18.30 9.33
CA ALA A 210 10.94 18.42 9.29
C ALA A 210 10.51 19.89 9.38
N LEU A 211 11.15 20.69 10.24
CA LEU A 211 10.85 22.12 10.38
C LEU A 211 11.28 22.92 9.14
N LEU A 212 12.52 22.72 8.69
CA LEU A 212 13.12 23.47 7.57
C LEU A 212 12.67 23.00 6.18
N GLY A 213 12.09 21.79 6.08
CA GLY A 213 11.60 21.24 4.82
C GLY A 213 10.44 22.06 4.24
N LYS A 214 10.62 22.57 3.01
CA LYS A 214 9.62 23.42 2.31
C LYS A 214 8.32 22.67 1.98
N THR A 215 8.39 21.36 1.79
CA THR A 215 7.28 20.52 1.32
C THR A 215 6.66 19.66 2.42
N VAL A 216 7.24 19.66 3.62
CA VAL A 216 6.84 18.77 4.72
C VAL A 216 5.85 19.50 5.62
N TYR A 217 4.55 19.23 5.46
CA TYR A 217 3.49 19.80 6.30
C TYR A 217 2.81 18.76 7.22
N SER A 218 3.21 17.48 7.13
CA SER A 218 2.76 16.40 8.00
C SER A 218 3.80 16.14 9.10
N PHE A 219 3.51 16.61 10.32
CA PHE A 219 4.36 16.38 11.51
C PHE A 219 3.89 15.20 12.36
N GLY A 220 2.65 14.75 12.17
CA GLY A 220 2.06 13.69 12.98
C GLY A 220 2.77 12.34 12.82
N GLU A 221 3.31 12.04 11.64
CA GLU A 221 4.10 10.82 11.41
C GLU A 221 5.37 10.79 12.28
N LEU A 222 6.06 11.93 12.36
CA LEU A 222 7.26 12.06 13.20
C LEU A 222 6.89 11.99 14.68
N LEU A 223 5.83 12.68 15.11
CA LEU A 223 5.39 12.71 16.51
C LEU A 223 4.96 11.34 17.03
N LEU A 224 4.41 10.47 16.18
CA LEU A 224 4.08 9.08 16.54
C LEU A 224 5.33 8.19 16.63
N HIS A 225 6.44 8.59 16.01
CA HIS A 225 7.63 7.77 15.96
C HIS A 225 8.39 7.83 17.32
N PRO A 226 8.77 6.68 17.92
CA PRO A 226 9.37 6.66 19.26
C PRO A 226 10.73 7.37 19.39
N ILE A 227 11.38 7.75 18.28
CA ILE A 227 12.59 8.58 18.30
C ILE A 227 12.34 9.96 18.89
N VAL A 228 11.12 10.46 18.78
CA VAL A 228 10.75 11.76 19.35
C VAL A 228 10.58 11.69 20.87
N GLU A 229 10.23 10.54 21.44
CA GLU A 229 10.20 10.35 22.90
C GLU A 229 11.60 10.49 23.51
N VAL A 230 12.64 10.12 22.76
CA VAL A 230 14.03 10.29 23.19
C VAL A 230 14.39 11.78 23.33
N LEU A 231 13.76 12.66 22.54
CA LEU A 231 13.96 14.11 22.64
C LEU A 231 13.38 14.69 23.94
N GLN A 232 12.25 14.17 24.42
CA GLN A 232 11.59 14.65 25.65
C GLN A 232 12.47 14.49 26.88
N ASN A 233 13.24 13.40 26.95
CA ASN A 233 14.14 13.09 28.06
C ASN A 233 15.51 13.79 27.96
N SER A 234 15.73 14.59 26.91
CA SER A 234 17.04 15.17 26.57
C SER A 234 17.07 16.70 26.74
N ALA A 235 18.25 17.30 26.57
CA ALA A 235 18.43 18.76 26.55
C ALA A 235 17.64 19.49 25.43
N PHE A 236 17.07 18.73 24.48
CA PHE A 236 16.32 19.22 23.32
C PHE A 236 14.80 19.11 23.46
N ALA A 237 14.26 19.03 24.69
CA ALA A 237 12.81 19.01 24.93
C ALA A 237 12.05 20.16 24.25
N TRP A 238 12.67 21.34 24.13
CA TRP A 238 12.11 22.50 23.42
C TRP A 238 11.76 22.21 21.95
N LEU A 239 12.51 21.31 21.29
CA LEU A 239 12.29 20.94 19.89
C LEU A 239 11.02 20.09 19.74
N TYR A 240 10.74 19.24 20.74
CA TYR A 240 9.50 18.49 20.81
C TYR A 240 8.30 19.41 21.01
N GLU A 241 8.37 20.33 21.97
CA GLU A 241 7.31 21.33 22.20
C GLU A 241 7.07 22.18 20.95
N LEU A 242 8.14 22.53 20.23
CA LEU A 242 8.05 23.22 18.97
C LEU A 242 7.28 22.39 17.93
N LEU A 243 7.62 21.11 17.73
CA LEU A 243 6.91 20.23 16.80
C LEU A 243 5.42 20.07 17.15
N VAL A 244 5.08 19.99 18.44
CA VAL A 244 3.69 19.96 18.90
C VAL A 244 2.96 21.27 18.56
N ALA A 245 3.59 22.42 18.80
CA ALA A 245 3.04 23.73 18.42
C ALA A 245 2.82 23.86 16.90
N PHE A 246 3.74 23.33 16.08
CA PHE A 246 3.56 23.27 14.63
C PHE A 246 2.42 22.34 14.21
N ASN A 247 2.28 21.18 14.86
CA ASN A 247 1.20 20.26 14.53
C ASN A 247 -0.18 20.86 14.83
N ASN A 248 -0.31 21.53 15.97
CA ASN A 248 -1.54 22.21 16.39
C ASN A 248 -1.72 23.58 15.70
N GLY A 249 -0.71 24.14 15.01
CA GLY A 249 -0.85 25.43 14.35
C GLY A 249 -1.05 26.62 15.31
N ASP A 250 -0.55 26.50 16.54
CA ASP A 250 -0.70 27.52 17.59
C ASP A 250 0.37 28.61 17.48
N ILE A 251 0.04 29.72 16.82
CA ILE A 251 0.95 30.86 16.63
C ILE A 251 1.35 31.49 17.97
N HIS A 252 0.43 31.53 18.96
CA HIS A 252 0.72 32.07 20.29
C HIS A 252 1.72 31.21 21.07
N GLY A 253 1.59 29.87 20.98
CA GLY A 253 2.54 28.94 21.59
C GLY A 253 3.91 29.03 20.93
N TYR A 254 3.97 29.21 19.61
CA TYR A 254 5.22 29.45 18.91
C TYR A 254 5.90 30.75 19.33
N ASP A 255 5.16 31.87 19.39
CA ASP A 255 5.71 33.16 19.80
C ASP A 255 6.27 33.09 21.24
N SER A 256 5.60 32.42 22.17
CA SER A 256 6.09 32.26 23.55
C SER A 256 7.31 31.35 23.67
N LEU A 257 7.38 30.28 22.87
CA LEU A 257 8.54 29.40 22.79
C LEU A 257 9.75 30.11 22.18
N CYS A 258 9.55 30.96 21.17
CA CYS A 258 10.61 31.76 20.56
C CYS A 258 11.23 32.74 21.58
N VAL A 259 10.41 33.37 22.43
CA VAL A 259 10.90 34.25 23.50
C VAL A 259 11.66 33.46 24.58
N THR A 260 11.15 32.30 24.97
CA THR A 260 11.73 31.48 26.05
C THR A 260 13.04 30.80 25.63
N HIS A 261 13.17 30.41 24.36
CA HIS A 261 14.31 29.65 23.84
C HIS A 261 15.17 30.43 22.84
N ALA A 262 15.04 31.76 22.78
CA ALA A 262 15.79 32.64 21.88
C ALA A 262 17.31 32.37 21.87
N ALA A 263 17.92 32.13 23.04
CA ALA A 263 19.35 31.87 23.15
C ALA A 263 19.79 30.54 22.50
N LYS A 264 18.93 29.50 22.54
CA LYS A 264 19.21 28.18 21.92
C LYS A 264 18.88 28.17 20.42
N LEU A 265 17.88 28.96 20.00
CA LEU A 265 17.54 29.14 18.59
C LEU A 265 18.64 29.94 17.86
N ASN A 266 19.17 31.00 18.48
CA ASN A 266 20.28 31.77 17.92
C ASN A 266 21.60 30.98 17.88
N ALA A 267 21.73 29.94 18.70
CA ALA A 267 22.89 29.04 18.63
C ALA A 267 22.90 28.19 17.35
N GLN A 268 21.76 28.03 16.67
CA GLN A 268 21.67 27.30 15.41
C GLN A 268 21.42 28.25 14.22
N PRO A 269 22.45 28.52 13.39
CA PRO A 269 22.34 29.49 12.30
C PRO A 269 21.34 29.08 11.21
N ALA A 270 21.08 27.77 11.03
CA ALA A 270 20.12 27.26 10.05
C ALA A 270 18.68 27.71 10.35
N LEU A 271 18.28 27.83 11.61
CA LEU A 271 16.94 28.28 11.99
C LEU A 271 16.77 29.79 11.75
N VAL A 272 17.80 30.57 12.04
CA VAL A 272 17.79 32.04 11.85
C VAL A 272 17.70 32.39 10.36
N GLN A 273 18.43 31.67 9.50
CA GLN A 273 18.36 31.87 8.05
C GLN A 273 16.97 31.59 7.47
N HIS A 274 16.23 30.65 8.07
CA HIS A 274 14.93 30.19 7.59
C HIS A 274 13.73 30.66 8.46
N GLU A 275 13.93 31.65 9.34
CA GLU A 275 12.89 32.12 10.28
C GLU A 275 11.61 32.56 9.58
N ARG A 276 11.74 33.34 8.49
CA ARG A 276 10.59 33.78 7.68
C ARG A 276 9.79 32.59 7.13
N GLN A 277 10.48 31.53 6.71
CA GLN A 277 9.84 30.33 6.16
C GLN A 277 9.13 29.54 7.25
N LEU A 278 9.69 29.46 8.45
CA LEU A 278 9.04 28.83 9.60
C LEU A 278 7.75 29.56 9.98
N ARG A 279 7.77 30.91 9.95
CA ARG A 279 6.59 31.72 10.23
C ARG A 279 5.50 31.52 9.19
N GLU A 280 5.86 31.52 7.90
CA GLU A 280 4.93 31.18 6.83
C GLU A 280 4.35 29.77 7.02
N LYS A 281 5.18 28.80 7.42
CA LYS A 281 4.77 27.41 7.62
C LYS A 281 3.77 27.23 8.75
N ILE A 282 3.99 27.86 9.91
CA ILE A 282 3.03 27.78 11.01
C ILE A 282 1.70 28.46 10.66
N THR A 283 1.73 29.55 9.90
CA THR A 283 0.48 30.20 9.44
C THR A 283 -0.33 29.32 8.49
N ILE A 284 0.33 28.61 7.58
CA ILE A 284 -0.31 27.63 6.70
C ILE A 284 -0.90 26.47 7.52
N LEU A 285 -0.17 25.96 8.51
CA LEU A 285 -0.67 24.88 9.37
C LEU A 285 -1.87 25.33 10.21
N SER A 286 -1.83 26.54 10.76
CA SER A 286 -2.95 27.15 11.47
C SER A 286 -4.20 27.25 10.59
N LEU A 287 -4.03 27.64 9.32
CA LEU A 287 -5.11 27.64 8.34
C LEU A 287 -5.64 26.21 8.10
N THR A 288 -4.77 25.23 7.84
CA THR A 288 -5.21 23.85 7.58
C THR A 288 -5.95 23.24 8.78
N GLU A 289 -5.53 23.55 10.01
CA GLU A 289 -6.19 23.09 11.22
C GLU A 289 -7.55 23.78 11.41
N MET A 290 -7.64 25.09 11.11
CA MET A 290 -8.91 25.81 11.09
C MET A 290 -9.91 25.13 10.14
N VAL A 291 -9.51 24.87 8.89
CA VAL A 291 -10.38 24.23 7.91
C VAL A 291 -10.75 22.79 8.34
N SER A 292 -9.79 22.05 8.90
CA SER A 292 -10.03 20.67 9.36
C SER A 292 -10.99 20.59 10.56
N SER A 293 -10.97 21.58 11.44
CA SER A 293 -11.89 21.66 12.58
C SER A 293 -13.33 21.91 12.18
N LEU A 294 -13.57 22.49 11.00
CA LEU A 294 -14.91 22.81 10.52
C LEU A 294 -15.66 21.58 9.96
N PRO A 295 -17.00 21.57 10.10
CA PRO A 295 -17.83 20.56 9.46
C PRO A 295 -17.75 20.64 7.93
N ALA A 296 -18.12 19.55 7.25
CA ALA A 296 -18.06 19.48 5.78
C ALA A 296 -19.13 20.34 5.09
N GLU A 297 -20.22 20.66 5.79
CA GLU A 297 -21.36 21.43 5.26
C GLU A 297 -21.06 22.93 5.18
N ASP A 298 -20.32 23.49 6.15
CA ASP A 298 -19.95 24.90 6.23
C ASP A 298 -18.43 25.11 6.11
N ARG A 299 -17.85 24.73 4.95
CA ARG A 299 -16.44 25.02 4.62
C ARG A 299 -16.23 26.40 4.01
N THR A 300 -17.14 27.34 4.29
CA THR A 300 -17.04 28.73 3.89
C THR A 300 -16.37 29.54 5.00
N LEU A 301 -15.20 30.10 4.73
CA LEU A 301 -14.43 30.87 5.69
C LEU A 301 -14.38 32.34 5.28
N THR A 302 -14.60 33.24 6.23
CA THR A 302 -14.38 34.68 5.98
C THR A 302 -12.89 35.00 6.08
N LEU A 303 -12.40 35.89 5.20
CA LEU A 303 -11.01 36.34 5.21
C LEU A 303 -10.62 37.01 6.54
N GLU A 304 -11.57 37.67 7.20
CA GLU A 304 -11.38 38.28 8.51
C GLU A 304 -11.12 37.26 9.61
N ALA A 305 -11.87 36.14 9.64
CA ALA A 305 -11.67 35.08 10.63
C ALA A 305 -10.28 34.44 10.44
N ILE A 306 -9.85 34.24 9.20
CA ILE A 306 -8.51 33.74 8.88
C ILE A 306 -7.45 34.76 9.32
N GLY A 307 -7.64 36.05 9.05
CA GLY A 307 -6.73 37.12 9.45
C GLY A 307 -6.55 37.21 10.97
N GLN A 308 -7.64 37.11 11.74
CA GLN A 308 -7.59 37.11 13.21
C GLN A 308 -6.77 35.96 13.78
N ARG A 309 -6.93 34.74 13.25
CA ARG A 309 -6.18 33.56 13.73
C ARG A 309 -4.73 33.57 13.26
N THR A 310 -4.46 33.98 12.02
CA THR A 310 -3.12 33.98 11.43
C THR A 310 -2.28 35.21 11.81
N LYS A 311 -2.88 36.23 12.43
CA LYS A 311 -2.27 37.55 12.73
C LYS A 311 -1.71 38.25 11.48
N LEU A 312 -2.28 38.00 10.31
CA LEU A 312 -1.87 38.61 9.05
C LEU A 312 -2.88 39.67 8.60
N PRO A 313 -2.41 40.73 7.91
CA PRO A 313 -3.32 41.64 7.21
C PRO A 313 -4.06 40.91 6.09
N LEU A 314 -5.22 41.42 5.68
CA LEU A 314 -6.07 40.81 4.64
C LEU A 314 -5.30 40.51 3.35
N ASP A 315 -4.47 41.43 2.88
CA ASP A 315 -3.59 41.24 1.70
C ASP A 315 -2.64 40.04 1.87
N GLY A 316 -2.13 39.84 3.09
CA GLY A 316 -1.26 38.71 3.42
C GLY A 316 -2.01 37.38 3.49
N VAL A 317 -3.28 37.39 3.87
CA VAL A 317 -4.15 36.21 3.91
C VAL A 317 -4.41 35.69 2.49
N GLU A 318 -4.66 36.57 1.53
CA GLU A 318 -4.85 36.20 0.12
C GLU A 318 -3.61 35.51 -0.47
N PHE A 319 -2.43 36.08 -0.24
CA PHE A 319 -1.17 35.48 -0.68
C PHE A 319 -0.93 34.10 -0.04
N LEU A 320 -1.27 33.96 1.24
CA LEU A 320 -1.16 32.69 1.96
C LEU A 320 -2.11 31.64 1.38
N LEU A 321 -3.35 32.00 1.06
CA LEU A 321 -4.32 31.12 0.44
C LEU A 321 -3.86 30.67 -0.94
N MET A 322 -3.40 31.59 -1.79
CA MET A 322 -2.84 31.26 -3.10
C MET A 322 -1.66 30.30 -2.97
N LYS A 323 -0.78 30.52 -1.99
CA LYS A 323 0.35 29.63 -1.73
C LYS A 323 -0.09 28.25 -1.25
N ALA A 324 -1.07 28.16 -0.35
CA ALA A 324 -1.61 26.89 0.14
C ALA A 324 -2.29 26.07 -0.98
N LEU A 325 -2.99 26.74 -1.90
CA LEU A 325 -3.55 26.13 -3.11
C LEU A 325 -2.44 25.66 -4.07
N SER A 326 -1.39 26.45 -4.27
CA SER A 326 -0.25 26.08 -5.14
C SER A 326 0.54 24.87 -4.65
N LEU A 327 0.59 24.67 -3.33
CA LEU A 327 1.24 23.52 -2.70
C LEU A 327 0.31 22.30 -2.63
N HIS A 328 -0.91 22.39 -3.16
CA HIS A 328 -1.94 21.35 -3.09
C HIS A 328 -2.24 20.88 -1.66
N LEU A 329 -2.12 21.78 -0.67
CA LEU A 329 -2.52 21.49 0.71
C LEU A 329 -4.04 21.66 0.87
N LEU A 330 -4.61 22.56 0.08
CA LEU A 330 -6.02 22.90 0.02
C LEU A 330 -6.44 22.95 -1.46
N GLU A 331 -7.70 22.64 -1.73
CA GLU A 331 -8.36 22.98 -2.98
C GLU A 331 -9.62 23.78 -2.65
N GLY A 332 -9.92 24.80 -3.45
CA GLY A 332 -11.04 25.68 -3.17
C GLY A 332 -11.14 26.86 -4.11
N VAL A 333 -12.20 27.63 -3.94
CA VAL A 333 -12.48 28.85 -4.70
C VAL A 333 -12.42 30.04 -3.73
N ILE A 334 -11.69 31.07 -4.12
CA ILE A 334 -11.58 32.32 -3.37
C ILE A 334 -12.55 33.33 -4.01
N ASP A 335 -13.48 33.85 -3.22
CA ASP A 335 -14.32 34.98 -3.61
C ASP A 335 -13.86 36.23 -2.86
N GLN A 336 -13.07 37.05 -3.55
CA GLN A 336 -12.52 38.28 -3.00
C GLN A 336 -13.62 39.34 -2.75
N VAL A 337 -14.68 39.38 -3.57
CA VAL A 337 -15.74 40.39 -3.46
C VAL A 337 -16.64 40.10 -2.26
N ALA A 338 -16.97 38.83 -2.04
CA ALA A 338 -17.72 38.41 -0.86
C ALA A 338 -16.83 38.33 0.40
N GLY A 339 -15.51 38.37 0.26
CA GLY A 339 -14.55 38.18 1.35
C GLY A 339 -14.59 36.77 1.93
N THR A 340 -14.94 35.77 1.12
CA THR A 340 -15.11 34.38 1.55
C THR A 340 -14.28 33.40 0.73
N VAL A 341 -13.87 32.31 1.37
CA VAL A 341 -13.16 31.20 0.73
C VAL A 341 -13.98 29.94 0.91
N GLN A 342 -14.28 29.25 -0.18
CA GLN A 342 -14.91 27.93 -0.15
C GLN A 342 -13.85 26.86 -0.35
N VAL A 343 -13.60 26.04 0.67
CA VAL A 343 -12.62 24.96 0.59
C VAL A 343 -13.31 23.64 0.23
N SER A 344 -13.00 23.07 -0.92
CA SER A 344 -13.54 21.78 -1.37
C SER A 344 -12.78 20.61 -0.75
N TRP A 345 -11.46 20.70 -0.68
CA TRP A 345 -10.59 19.61 -0.25
C TRP A 345 -9.42 20.09 0.61
N VAL A 346 -8.98 19.23 1.52
CA VAL A 346 -7.84 19.46 2.42
C VAL A 346 -7.01 18.19 2.46
N GLN A 347 -5.68 18.33 2.45
CA GLN A 347 -4.78 17.20 2.57
C GLN A 347 -5.03 16.42 3.87
N PRO A 348 -5.24 15.08 3.79
CA PRO A 348 -5.35 14.24 4.98
C PRO A 348 -4.08 14.29 5.82
N ARG A 349 -4.25 14.39 7.14
CA ARG A 349 -3.16 14.38 8.12
C ARG A 349 -3.35 13.24 9.10
N VAL A 350 -2.25 12.82 9.73
CA VAL A 350 -2.31 11.92 10.87
C VAL A 350 -3.07 12.61 12.00
N LEU A 351 -4.11 11.94 12.48
CA LEU A 351 -5.02 12.48 13.48
C LEU A 351 -4.56 12.11 14.89
N THR A 352 -4.68 13.05 15.82
CA THR A 352 -4.54 12.74 17.25
C THR A 352 -5.78 12.02 17.77
N MET A 353 -5.64 11.32 18.90
CA MET A 353 -6.76 10.56 19.47
C MET A 353 -7.97 11.45 19.79
N ASP A 354 -7.75 12.70 20.20
CA ASP A 354 -8.81 13.69 20.45
C ASP A 354 -9.56 14.08 19.16
N GLN A 355 -8.84 14.20 18.04
CA GLN A 355 -9.45 14.46 16.74
C GLN A 355 -10.30 13.28 16.27
N VAL A 356 -9.85 12.04 16.52
CA VAL A 356 -10.61 10.82 16.22
C VAL A 356 -11.91 10.77 17.05
N GLN A 357 -11.87 11.16 18.32
CA GLN A 357 -13.08 11.24 19.14
C GLN A 357 -14.10 12.25 18.59
N ARG A 358 -13.64 13.41 18.11
CA ARG A 358 -14.53 14.40 17.45
C ARG A 358 -15.15 13.84 16.16
N LEU A 359 -14.37 13.12 15.35
CA LEU A 359 -14.89 12.47 14.13
C LEU A 359 -15.90 11.38 14.46
N LYS A 360 -15.65 10.58 15.51
CA LYS A 360 -16.62 9.60 16.01
C LYS A 360 -17.93 10.28 16.39
N GLY A 361 -17.89 11.35 17.19
CA GLY A 361 -19.09 12.09 17.56
C GLY A 361 -19.86 12.65 16.35
N ARG A 362 -19.15 13.10 15.30
CA ARG A 362 -19.76 13.54 14.04
C ARG A 362 -20.39 12.38 13.26
N LEU A 363 -19.71 11.24 13.19
CA LEU A 363 -20.24 10.04 12.55
C LEU A 363 -21.51 9.56 13.26
N ASP A 364 -21.51 9.56 14.60
CA ASP A 364 -22.67 9.19 15.41
C ASP A 364 -23.85 10.15 15.15
N ALA A 365 -23.59 11.45 15.04
CA ALA A 365 -24.61 12.44 14.67
C ALA A 365 -25.18 12.21 13.26
N TRP A 366 -24.33 11.88 12.29
CA TRP A 366 -24.76 11.58 10.93
C TRP A 366 -25.55 10.27 10.84
N VAL A 367 -25.14 9.23 11.56
CA VAL A 367 -25.91 7.99 11.72
C VAL A 367 -27.28 8.29 12.34
N GLY A 368 -27.34 9.19 13.31
CA GLY A 368 -28.59 9.69 13.88
C GLY A 368 -29.48 10.38 12.86
N GLN A 369 -28.93 11.25 12.01
CA GLN A 369 -29.68 11.91 10.93
C GLN A 369 -30.20 10.90 9.89
N VAL A 370 -29.39 9.94 9.47
CA VAL A 370 -29.80 8.89 8.52
C VAL A 370 -30.89 8.01 9.13
N ALA A 371 -30.79 7.66 10.40
CA ALA A 371 -31.84 6.94 11.12
C ALA A 371 -33.14 7.74 11.18
N GLY A 372 -33.06 9.06 11.40
CA GLY A 372 -34.20 9.96 11.36
C GLY A 372 -34.86 10.03 9.97
N VAL A 373 -34.05 10.14 8.91
CA VAL A 373 -34.55 10.11 7.52
C VAL A 373 -35.20 8.76 7.20
N GLN A 374 -34.61 7.66 7.63
CA GLN A 374 -35.19 6.32 7.48
C GLN A 374 -36.56 6.22 8.16
N LEU A 375 -36.70 6.76 9.38
CA LEU A 375 -37.96 6.80 10.11
C LEU A 375 -39.02 7.63 9.37
N SER A 376 -38.64 8.82 8.88
CA SER A 376 -39.55 9.67 8.10
C SER A 376 -40.00 9.02 6.77
N LEU A 377 -39.11 8.27 6.12
CA LEU A 377 -39.43 7.51 4.91
C LEU A 377 -40.35 6.32 5.22
N GLN A 378 -40.14 5.64 6.35
CA GLN A 378 -41.04 4.57 6.79
C GLN A 378 -42.43 5.11 7.11
N GLU A 379 -42.55 6.22 7.83
CA GLU A 379 -43.82 6.87 8.14
C GLU A 379 -44.55 7.34 6.87
N ALA A 380 -43.84 7.92 5.90
CA ALA A 380 -44.41 8.33 4.63
C ALA A 380 -44.82 7.12 3.75
N ALA A 381 -44.12 6.00 3.84
CA ALA A 381 -44.42 4.79 3.07
C ALA A 381 -45.66 4.04 3.60
N VAL A 382 -46.01 4.19 4.88
CA VAL A 382 -47.20 3.55 5.50
C VAL A 382 -48.52 4.03 4.86
N GLY A 383 -48.55 5.17 4.16
CA GLY A 383 -49.74 5.67 3.46
C GLY A 383 -49.90 5.26 1.99
N LEU A 384 -48.92 4.58 1.38
CA LEU A 384 -48.88 4.35 -0.08
C LEU A 384 -49.03 2.89 -0.53
N VAL A 385 -49.22 1.95 0.40
CA VAL A 385 -49.44 0.53 0.06
C VAL A 385 -50.92 0.17 0.26
N PRO A 386 -51.76 0.11 -0.79
CA PRO A 386 -53.09 -0.45 -0.67
C PRO A 386 -52.99 -1.97 -0.51
N ALA A 387 -53.74 -2.50 0.45
CA ALA A 387 -53.91 -3.93 0.66
C ALA A 387 -54.78 -4.55 -0.44
N THR A 388 -54.20 -5.38 -1.31
CA THR A 388 -54.91 -6.49 -1.96
C THR A 388 -53.95 -7.62 -2.32
N HIS A 389 -54.17 -8.78 -1.70
CA HIS A 389 -53.64 -10.06 -2.15
C HIS A 389 -54.21 -10.43 -3.54
N THR A 390 -53.54 -11.36 -4.23
CA THR A 390 -53.91 -12.05 -5.49
C THR A 390 -53.57 -11.38 -6.83
N VAL A 391 -52.28 -11.14 -7.08
CA VAL A 391 -51.51 -11.63 -8.25
C VAL A 391 -50.05 -11.66 -7.78
N ALA A 392 -49.33 -12.78 -7.90
CA ALA A 392 -47.91 -12.84 -7.54
C ALA A 392 -47.04 -12.15 -8.61
N SER A 393 -47.19 -10.83 -8.69
CA SER A 393 -46.28 -9.89 -9.32
C SER A 393 -45.68 -9.09 -8.17
N MET A 394 -44.64 -9.61 -7.52
CA MET A 394 -43.89 -8.87 -6.51
C MET A 394 -43.12 -7.75 -7.23
N THR A 395 -43.66 -6.54 -7.18
CA THR A 395 -43.05 -5.34 -7.76
C THR A 395 -42.36 -4.54 -6.65
N ALA A 396 -41.03 -4.53 -6.73
CA ALA A 396 -40.09 -3.46 -6.41
C ALA A 396 -40.08 -2.80 -5.02
N SER A 397 -39.08 -3.17 -4.20
CA SER A 397 -38.06 -2.25 -3.66
C SER A 397 -37.12 -3.01 -2.70
N ALA A 398 -36.32 -3.91 -3.24
CA ALA A 398 -35.38 -4.74 -2.49
C ALA A 398 -33.94 -4.19 -2.63
N THR A 399 -33.24 -4.03 -1.51
CA THR A 399 -31.78 -3.86 -1.51
C THR A 399 -31.13 -5.04 -2.24
N ARG A 400 -29.89 -4.89 -2.75
CA ARG A 400 -29.23 -5.96 -3.52
C ARG A 400 -29.23 -7.30 -2.76
N GLY A 401 -29.05 -7.24 -1.45
CA GLY A 401 -29.06 -8.43 -0.59
C GLY A 401 -30.41 -9.15 -0.56
N THR A 402 -31.53 -8.42 -0.48
CA THR A 402 -32.86 -9.06 -0.44
C THR A 402 -33.24 -9.64 -1.80
N TYR A 403 -32.89 -8.98 -2.90
CA TYR A 403 -33.06 -9.54 -4.24
C TYR A 403 -32.28 -10.84 -4.43
N LEU A 404 -31.01 -10.89 -4.02
CA LEU A 404 -30.19 -12.10 -4.12
C LEU A 404 -30.72 -13.23 -3.22
N ALA A 405 -31.27 -12.90 -2.04
CA ALA A 405 -31.92 -13.87 -1.17
C ALA A 405 -33.20 -14.47 -1.81
N GLU A 406 -34.03 -13.64 -2.44
CA GLU A 406 -35.23 -14.08 -3.17
C GLU A 406 -34.87 -14.95 -4.39
N VAL A 407 -33.84 -14.56 -5.14
CA VAL A 407 -33.32 -15.36 -6.27
C VAL A 407 -32.80 -16.72 -5.76
N ARG A 408 -32.05 -16.73 -4.65
CA ARG A 408 -31.59 -17.98 -4.02
C ARG A 408 -32.75 -18.88 -3.65
N GLN A 409 -33.80 -18.34 -3.04
CA GLN A 409 -34.97 -19.10 -2.63
C GLN A 409 -35.71 -19.68 -3.85
N ALA A 410 -35.92 -18.87 -4.90
CA ALA A 410 -36.58 -19.31 -6.12
C ALA A 410 -35.81 -20.43 -6.84
N ILE A 411 -34.48 -20.31 -6.92
CA ILE A 411 -33.62 -21.35 -7.51
C ILE A 411 -33.66 -22.62 -6.66
N THR A 412 -33.57 -22.49 -5.33
CA THR A 412 -33.62 -23.66 -4.42
C THR A 412 -34.92 -24.44 -4.59
N GLN A 413 -36.05 -23.75 -4.73
CA GLN A 413 -37.35 -24.36 -5.02
C GLN A 413 -37.41 -25.02 -6.39
N ALA A 414 -36.80 -24.40 -7.41
CA ALA A 414 -36.76 -24.91 -8.77
C ALA A 414 -35.83 -26.13 -8.96
N LEU A 415 -34.88 -26.37 -8.06
CA LEU A 415 -33.94 -27.49 -8.15
C LEU A 415 -34.46 -28.82 -7.58
N CYS A 416 -35.73 -28.87 -7.15
CA CYS A 416 -36.39 -30.11 -6.73
C CYS A 416 -36.81 -30.97 -7.95
N LEU A 417 -35.85 -31.36 -8.79
CA LEU A 417 -36.10 -32.16 -9.99
C LEU A 417 -36.19 -33.65 -9.67
N MET A 418 -37.03 -34.37 -10.41
CA MET A 418 -37.22 -35.82 -10.33
C MET A 418 -36.84 -36.48 -11.65
N ASP A 419 -36.38 -37.74 -11.57
CA ASP A 419 -36.14 -38.57 -12.75
C ASP A 419 -37.47 -39.00 -13.38
N TYR A 420 -37.99 -38.16 -14.27
CA TYR A 420 -39.25 -38.41 -14.97
C TYR A 420 -38.99 -38.48 -16.48
N PRO A 421 -39.28 -39.62 -17.15
CA PRO A 421 -39.06 -39.76 -18.58
C PRO A 421 -39.98 -38.81 -19.34
N SER A 422 -39.45 -38.19 -20.40
CA SER A 422 -40.25 -37.23 -21.15
C SER A 422 -41.44 -37.93 -21.83
N PRO A 423 -42.68 -37.42 -21.72
CA PRO A 423 -43.86 -38.04 -22.34
C PRO A 423 -43.88 -37.90 -23.87
N HIS A 424 -42.90 -37.18 -24.44
CA HIS A 424 -42.81 -36.88 -25.86
C HIS A 424 -41.89 -37.82 -26.64
N VAL A 425 -40.92 -38.44 -25.98
CA VAL A 425 -39.98 -39.38 -26.59
C VAL A 425 -39.85 -40.59 -25.67
N GLU A 426 -40.54 -41.68 -26.02
CA GLU A 426 -40.47 -42.94 -25.28
C GLU A 426 -39.00 -43.40 -25.14
N GLY A 427 -38.59 -43.72 -23.92
CA GLY A 427 -37.26 -44.24 -23.61
C GLY A 427 -36.15 -43.21 -23.43
N HIS A 428 -36.39 -41.90 -23.61
CA HIS A 428 -35.36 -40.87 -23.42
C HIS A 428 -35.79 -39.77 -22.43
N ASN A 429 -34.95 -39.51 -21.43
CA ASN A 429 -35.16 -38.41 -20.46
C ASN A 429 -34.66 -37.08 -21.05
N LYS A 430 -35.45 -36.50 -21.97
CA LYS A 430 -35.21 -35.16 -22.50
C LYS A 430 -35.77 -34.07 -21.58
N PRO A 431 -35.14 -32.88 -21.50
CA PRO A 431 -35.62 -31.79 -20.66
C PRO A 431 -36.99 -31.29 -21.14
N VAL A 432 -38.03 -31.44 -20.31
CA VAL A 432 -39.42 -31.10 -20.67
C VAL A 432 -39.58 -29.61 -21.01
N ILE A 433 -38.79 -28.72 -20.41
CA ILE A 433 -38.87 -27.27 -20.67
C ILE A 433 -38.44 -26.90 -22.10
N GLU A 434 -37.68 -27.75 -22.81
CA GLU A 434 -37.25 -27.48 -24.19
C GLU A 434 -38.12 -28.13 -25.26
N VAL A 435 -39.05 -29.01 -24.89
CA VAL A 435 -39.88 -29.73 -25.86
C VAL A 435 -41.16 -28.95 -26.13
N GLU A 436 -41.29 -28.41 -27.35
CA GLU A 436 -42.53 -27.79 -27.82
C GLU A 436 -43.60 -28.87 -28.05
N GLY A 437 -44.63 -28.90 -27.19
CA GLY A 437 -45.71 -29.91 -27.26
C GLY A 437 -46.64 -29.91 -26.03
N PRO A 438 -47.60 -30.85 -25.94
CA PRO A 438 -48.55 -31.01 -24.81
C PRO A 438 -47.92 -31.19 -23.42
N GLY A 439 -46.59 -31.24 -23.31
CA GLY A 439 -45.83 -31.22 -22.05
C GLY A 439 -45.88 -29.89 -21.29
N HIS A 440 -46.48 -28.84 -21.86
CA HIS A 440 -46.70 -27.54 -21.20
C HIS A 440 -47.54 -27.63 -19.91
N ALA A 441 -48.34 -28.69 -19.72
CA ALA A 441 -49.08 -28.91 -18.48
C ALA A 441 -48.19 -29.29 -17.27
N LEU A 442 -46.95 -29.73 -17.52
CA LEU A 442 -45.98 -30.13 -16.49
C LEU A 442 -44.96 -29.02 -16.16
N ILE A 443 -45.09 -27.86 -16.81
CA ILE A 443 -44.30 -26.67 -16.53
C ILE A 443 -45.08 -25.84 -15.51
N ALA A 444 -44.43 -25.52 -14.40
CA ALA A 444 -45.04 -24.68 -13.38
C ALA A 444 -45.07 -23.21 -13.83
N ALA A 445 -45.87 -22.39 -13.13
CA ALA A 445 -45.92 -20.96 -13.39
C ALA A 445 -44.50 -20.35 -13.25
N PRO A 446 -44.00 -19.62 -14.25
CA PRO A 446 -42.65 -19.06 -14.23
C PRO A 446 -42.52 -18.01 -13.13
N ILE A 447 -41.40 -18.05 -12.39
CA ILE A 447 -41.08 -17.08 -11.35
C ILE A 447 -40.22 -15.97 -11.98
N VAL A 448 -40.75 -14.76 -12.03
CA VAL A 448 -40.07 -13.57 -12.55
C VAL A 448 -39.68 -12.67 -11.39
N LEU A 449 -38.38 -12.52 -11.15
CA LEU A 449 -37.81 -11.65 -10.13
C LEU A 449 -37.10 -10.49 -10.82
N THR A 450 -37.53 -9.25 -10.58
CA THR A 450 -36.92 -8.07 -11.21
C THR A 450 -36.46 -7.06 -10.18
N ARG A 451 -35.29 -6.47 -10.44
CA ARG A 451 -34.72 -5.37 -9.66
C ARG A 451 -34.59 -4.15 -10.57
N GLY A 452 -35.71 -3.46 -10.76
CA GLY A 452 -35.85 -2.36 -11.72
C GLY A 452 -36.00 -2.86 -13.16
N ALA A 453 -35.89 -1.95 -14.14
CA ALA A 453 -36.14 -2.25 -15.55
C ALA A 453 -35.04 -3.08 -16.24
N GLN A 454 -33.82 -3.09 -15.69
CA GLN A 454 -32.61 -3.59 -16.36
C GLN A 454 -31.95 -4.80 -15.65
N GLU A 455 -32.42 -5.22 -14.48
CA GLU A 455 -31.91 -6.40 -13.74
C GLU A 455 -33.06 -7.37 -13.49
N GLY A 456 -32.89 -8.64 -13.85
CA GLY A 456 -33.95 -9.62 -13.72
C GLY A 456 -33.50 -11.06 -13.78
N CYS A 457 -34.29 -11.94 -13.17
CA CYS A 457 -34.12 -13.38 -13.15
C CYS A 457 -35.47 -14.02 -13.49
N LEU A 458 -35.47 -14.94 -14.44
CA LEU A 458 -36.62 -15.76 -14.81
C LEU A 458 -36.28 -17.21 -14.51
N VAL A 459 -37.07 -17.82 -13.63
CA VAL A 459 -36.95 -19.23 -13.26
C VAL A 459 -38.17 -19.97 -13.76
N GLU A 460 -37.96 -20.83 -14.75
CA GLU A 460 -38.95 -21.78 -15.24
C GLU A 460 -38.58 -23.15 -14.70
N HIS A 461 -39.52 -23.85 -14.06
CA HIS A 461 -39.25 -25.17 -13.51
C HIS A 461 -40.29 -26.18 -13.98
N SER A 462 -39.84 -27.42 -14.14
CA SER A 462 -40.65 -28.57 -14.50
C SER A 462 -40.28 -29.74 -13.61
N ILE A 463 -40.91 -30.89 -13.87
CA ILE A 463 -40.66 -32.12 -13.10
C ILE A 463 -39.21 -32.61 -13.26
N ASN A 464 -38.64 -32.58 -14.48
CA ASN A 464 -37.33 -33.19 -14.76
C ASN A 464 -36.21 -32.21 -15.13
N SER A 465 -36.55 -30.94 -15.36
CA SER A 465 -35.62 -29.89 -15.77
C SER A 465 -36.04 -28.52 -15.24
N SER A 466 -35.08 -27.61 -15.10
CA SER A 466 -35.28 -26.21 -14.73
C SER A 466 -34.43 -25.29 -15.61
N ARG A 467 -35.01 -24.17 -16.04
CA ARG A 467 -34.35 -23.14 -16.84
C ARG A 467 -34.27 -21.86 -16.03
N ILE A 468 -33.06 -21.33 -15.87
CA ILE A 468 -32.78 -20.11 -15.13
C ILE A 468 -32.17 -19.10 -16.10
N SER A 469 -32.85 -18.00 -16.35
CA SER A 469 -32.40 -16.94 -17.26
C SER A 469 -32.13 -15.65 -16.49
N LEU A 470 -30.95 -15.07 -16.70
CA LEU A 470 -30.49 -13.89 -15.96
C LEU A 470 -30.28 -12.72 -16.90
N ARG A 471 -30.65 -11.52 -16.43
CA ARG A 471 -30.43 -10.23 -17.07
C ARG A 471 -29.67 -9.33 -16.09
N PHE A 472 -28.52 -8.83 -16.54
CA PHE A 472 -27.61 -8.01 -15.74
C PHE A 472 -27.86 -6.52 -15.95
N LYS A 473 -27.81 -5.75 -14.86
CA LYS A 473 -27.86 -4.30 -14.91
C LYS A 473 -26.61 -3.75 -15.60
N ALA A 474 -26.79 -3.01 -16.70
CA ALA A 474 -25.76 -2.17 -17.29
C ALA A 474 -26.07 -0.69 -17.02
N GLN A 475 -25.07 0.11 -16.65
CA GLN A 475 -25.23 1.56 -16.50
C GLN A 475 -25.03 2.29 -17.84
N ASP A 476 -24.08 1.81 -18.66
CA ASP A 476 -23.68 2.43 -19.93
C ASP A 476 -23.54 1.37 -21.04
N GLU A 477 -23.51 1.81 -22.31
CA GLU A 477 -23.30 0.93 -23.48
C GLU A 477 -21.97 0.17 -23.44
N VAL A 478 -20.91 0.79 -22.90
CA VAL A 478 -19.60 0.14 -22.74
C VAL A 478 -19.69 -1.05 -21.78
N GLU A 479 -20.43 -0.88 -20.67
CA GLU A 479 -20.64 -1.95 -19.70
C GLU A 479 -21.47 -3.08 -20.32
N ARG A 480 -22.47 -2.72 -21.13
CA ARG A 480 -23.27 -3.68 -21.90
C ARG A 480 -22.41 -4.51 -22.87
N CYS A 481 -21.46 -3.88 -23.57
CA CYS A 481 -20.53 -4.56 -24.47
C CYS A 481 -19.57 -5.52 -23.73
N ILE A 482 -19.07 -5.11 -22.57
CA ILE A 482 -18.19 -5.96 -21.74
C ILE A 482 -18.96 -7.20 -21.25
N ILE A 483 -20.19 -7.01 -20.78
CA ILE A 483 -21.09 -8.09 -20.34
C ILE A 483 -21.31 -9.07 -21.50
N ASP A 484 -21.70 -8.58 -22.68
CA ASP A 484 -21.94 -9.42 -23.86
C ASP A 484 -20.68 -10.20 -24.28
N THR A 485 -19.49 -9.58 -24.22
CA THR A 485 -18.22 -10.23 -24.57
C THR A 485 -17.85 -11.35 -23.59
N HIS A 486 -17.98 -11.10 -22.28
CA HIS A 486 -17.69 -12.10 -21.25
C HIS A 486 -18.68 -13.27 -21.31
N LEU A 487 -19.97 -12.98 -21.49
CA LEU A 487 -20.99 -14.01 -21.59
C LEU A 487 -20.84 -14.83 -22.87
N LYS A 488 -20.50 -14.22 -24.00
CA LYS A 488 -20.16 -14.95 -25.23
C LYS A 488 -19.02 -15.93 -25.01
N PHE A 489 -17.97 -15.54 -24.29
CA PHE A 489 -16.85 -16.44 -23.97
C PHE A 489 -17.29 -17.64 -23.12
N LEU A 490 -18.11 -17.40 -22.10
CA LEU A 490 -18.68 -18.44 -21.26
C LEU A 490 -19.59 -19.39 -22.06
N MET A 491 -20.40 -18.84 -22.97
CA MET A 491 -21.30 -19.60 -23.84
C MET A 491 -20.56 -20.41 -24.92
N HIS A 492 -19.36 -19.98 -25.35
CA HIS A 492 -18.50 -20.79 -26.24
C HIS A 492 -18.03 -22.08 -25.56
N ARG A 493 -17.94 -22.08 -24.22
CA ARG A 493 -17.58 -23.25 -23.40
C ARG A 493 -18.80 -24.00 -22.85
N ALA A 494 -19.99 -23.74 -23.38
CA ALA A 494 -21.22 -24.36 -22.92
C ALA A 494 -21.18 -25.90 -22.95
N GLU A 495 -20.45 -26.50 -23.90
CA GLU A 495 -20.28 -27.96 -24.00
C GLU A 495 -19.47 -28.53 -22.82
N ASP A 496 -18.40 -27.85 -22.42
CA ASP A 496 -17.55 -28.25 -21.28
C ASP A 496 -18.27 -28.04 -19.94
N LEU A 497 -19.13 -27.01 -19.88
CA LEU A 497 -19.84 -26.62 -18.67
C LEU A 497 -21.14 -27.39 -18.46
N GLY A 498 -21.72 -27.97 -19.52
CA GLY A 498 -22.90 -28.84 -19.52
C GLY A 498 -24.24 -28.18 -19.13
N ILE A 499 -24.21 -27.13 -18.30
CA ILE A 499 -25.38 -26.49 -17.70
C ILE A 499 -25.76 -25.18 -18.43
N VAL A 500 -24.83 -24.58 -19.18
CA VAL A 500 -25.04 -23.30 -19.87
C VAL A 500 -25.60 -23.53 -21.26
N ARG A 501 -26.54 -22.70 -21.69
CA ARG A 501 -27.09 -22.74 -23.05
C ARG A 501 -26.23 -21.92 -24.02
N LYS A 502 -25.99 -22.43 -25.24
CA LYS A 502 -25.25 -21.71 -26.31
C LYS A 502 -25.92 -20.44 -26.82
N ILE A 503 -27.24 -20.34 -26.67
CA ILE A 503 -28.04 -19.18 -27.06
C ILE A 503 -28.98 -18.88 -25.88
N PRO A 504 -29.00 -17.64 -25.34
CA PRO A 504 -29.84 -17.31 -24.21
C PRO A 504 -31.28 -17.10 -24.67
N MET A 505 -32.22 -17.08 -23.75
CA MET A 505 -33.61 -16.74 -24.05
C MET A 505 -33.76 -15.29 -24.50
N ALA A 506 -34.78 -15.02 -25.33
CA ALA A 506 -35.05 -13.67 -25.82
C ALA A 506 -35.24 -12.68 -24.66
N GLY A 507 -34.45 -11.60 -24.69
CA GLY A 507 -34.45 -10.59 -23.63
C GLY A 507 -33.63 -10.93 -22.39
N TYR A 508 -32.90 -12.04 -22.34
CA TYR A 508 -31.98 -12.37 -21.23
C TYR A 508 -30.55 -12.51 -21.74
N ASP A 509 -29.58 -12.36 -20.84
CA ASP A 509 -28.16 -12.30 -21.20
C ASP A 509 -27.50 -13.68 -21.14
N VAL A 510 -27.94 -14.52 -20.20
CA VAL A 510 -27.48 -15.91 -20.08
C VAL A 510 -28.63 -16.80 -19.62
N THR A 511 -28.65 -18.04 -20.10
CA THR A 511 -29.64 -19.04 -19.72
C THR A 511 -28.92 -20.33 -19.32
N PHE A 512 -29.30 -20.86 -18.17
CA PHE A 512 -28.86 -22.15 -17.65
C PHE A 512 -29.99 -23.17 -17.79
N LEU A 513 -29.66 -24.38 -18.23
CA LEU A 513 -30.55 -25.53 -18.29
C LEU A 513 -30.02 -26.61 -17.34
N ILE A 514 -30.77 -26.87 -16.28
CA ILE A 514 -30.45 -27.85 -15.27
C ILE A 514 -31.39 -29.03 -15.44
N THR A 515 -30.85 -30.23 -15.51
CA THR A 515 -31.62 -31.48 -15.62
C THR A 515 -31.40 -32.33 -14.38
N HIS A 516 -32.25 -33.32 -14.15
CA HIS A 516 -32.03 -34.30 -13.09
C HIS A 516 -30.65 -34.97 -13.18
N ALA A 517 -30.13 -35.21 -14.39
CA ALA A 517 -28.79 -35.77 -14.58
C ALA A 517 -27.66 -34.89 -14.03
N HIS A 518 -27.84 -33.56 -14.00
CA HIS A 518 -26.87 -32.66 -13.37
C HIS A 518 -26.93 -32.72 -11.83
N LEU A 519 -28.10 -33.02 -11.26
CA LEU A 519 -28.27 -33.17 -9.81
C LEU A 519 -27.71 -34.49 -9.26
N THR A 520 -27.49 -35.51 -10.11
CA THR A 520 -26.81 -36.74 -9.69
C THR A 520 -25.30 -36.55 -9.53
N THR A 521 -24.73 -35.56 -10.24
CA THR A 521 -23.30 -35.23 -10.19
C THR A 521 -22.99 -34.07 -9.26
N LEU A 522 -23.88 -33.08 -9.14
CA LEU A 522 -23.68 -31.85 -8.38
C LEU A 522 -24.80 -31.69 -7.34
N SER A 523 -24.43 -31.34 -6.11
CA SER A 523 -25.43 -31.09 -5.07
C SER A 523 -26.27 -29.83 -5.38
N PRO A 524 -27.58 -29.82 -5.08
CA PRO A 524 -28.45 -28.65 -5.31
C PRO A 524 -27.96 -27.39 -4.59
N GLY A 525 -27.36 -27.54 -3.40
CA GLY A 525 -26.76 -26.45 -2.64
C GLY A 525 -25.55 -25.84 -3.36
N LEU A 526 -24.66 -26.68 -3.90
CA LEU A 526 -23.50 -26.22 -4.68
C LEU A 526 -23.94 -25.50 -5.97
N LEU A 527 -25.00 -25.96 -6.63
CA LEU A 527 -25.55 -25.29 -7.82
C LEU A 527 -26.20 -23.95 -7.48
N CYS A 528 -26.96 -23.87 -6.39
CA CYS A 528 -27.49 -22.60 -5.89
C CYS A 528 -26.36 -21.63 -5.57
N ASP A 529 -25.32 -22.12 -4.90
CA ASP A 529 -24.19 -21.30 -4.50
C ASP A 529 -23.36 -20.88 -5.73
N LEU A 530 -23.15 -21.76 -6.71
CA LEU A 530 -22.47 -21.42 -7.97
C LEU A 530 -23.20 -20.30 -8.74
N LEU A 531 -24.54 -20.34 -8.72
CA LEU A 531 -25.37 -19.34 -9.38
C LEU A 531 -25.47 -18.03 -8.59
N VAL A 532 -25.44 -18.05 -7.24
CA VAL A 532 -25.81 -16.87 -6.41
C VAL A 532 -24.69 -16.30 -5.52
N THR A 533 -23.64 -17.06 -5.18
CA THR A 533 -22.86 -16.83 -3.94
C THR A 533 -21.95 -15.61 -3.87
N SER A 534 -21.88 -15.16 -2.60
CA SER A 534 -21.08 -14.16 -1.90
C SER A 534 -20.21 -14.75 -0.76
N SER A 535 -19.35 -15.74 -1.04
CA SER A 535 -18.46 -16.38 -0.04
C SER A 535 -17.17 -16.94 -0.66
N PRO A 536 -15.99 -16.67 -0.07
CA PRO A 536 -14.68 -17.10 -0.59
C PRO A 536 -14.25 -18.52 -0.15
N SER A 537 -15.08 -19.30 0.55
CA SER A 537 -14.60 -20.48 1.30
C SER A 537 -15.03 -21.86 0.78
N ILE A 538 -15.17 -22.06 -0.54
CA ILE A 538 -15.27 -23.42 -1.11
C ILE A 538 -13.95 -23.79 -1.78
N THR A 539 -12.99 -24.21 -0.96
CA THR A 539 -11.86 -25.05 -1.36
C THR A 539 -12.36 -26.49 -1.48
N THR A 540 -12.81 -26.88 -2.66
CA THR A 540 -12.83 -28.29 -3.06
C THR A 540 -12.52 -28.41 -4.54
N THR A 541 -11.32 -28.94 -4.78
CA THR A 541 -10.78 -29.48 -6.02
C THR A 541 -11.79 -30.34 -6.78
N SER A 542 -12.32 -29.81 -7.89
CA SER A 542 -12.50 -30.50 -9.19
C SER A 542 -13.15 -29.66 -10.31
N LEU A 543 -13.57 -28.41 -10.06
CA LEU A 543 -14.00 -27.43 -11.09
C LEU A 543 -13.34 -26.06 -10.82
N SER A 544 -12.03 -26.10 -10.59
CA SER A 544 -11.22 -24.96 -10.13
C SER A 544 -11.20 -23.79 -11.14
N ASN A 545 -11.64 -22.62 -10.65
CA ASN A 545 -11.39 -21.24 -11.12
C ASN A 545 -12.38 -20.57 -12.08
N SER A 546 -13.44 -21.22 -12.59
CA SER A 546 -14.26 -20.61 -13.67
C SER A 546 -15.70 -20.20 -13.31
N MET A 547 -16.21 -20.46 -12.11
CA MET A 547 -17.66 -20.38 -11.86
C MET A 547 -18.02 -19.82 -10.47
N GLN A 548 -17.60 -18.59 -10.17
CA GLN A 548 -18.23 -17.76 -9.13
C GLN A 548 -18.87 -16.58 -9.86
N PHE A 549 -20.19 -16.62 -10.06
CA PHE A 549 -20.77 -15.88 -11.18
C PHE A 549 -21.41 -14.54 -10.78
N LEU A 550 -22.55 -14.51 -10.08
CA LEU A 550 -23.35 -13.29 -9.96
C LEU A 550 -22.67 -12.10 -9.25
N GLU A 551 -21.89 -12.33 -8.18
CA GLU A 551 -21.24 -11.24 -7.45
C GLU A 551 -19.90 -10.83 -8.08
N ASN A 552 -19.05 -11.80 -8.40
CA ASN A 552 -17.75 -11.55 -9.01
C ASN A 552 -17.85 -11.01 -10.43
N PHE A 553 -18.87 -11.39 -11.20
CA PHE A 553 -19.09 -10.83 -12.53
C PHE A 553 -19.30 -9.30 -12.47
N GLY A 554 -20.03 -8.82 -11.46
CA GLY A 554 -20.22 -7.38 -11.25
C GLY A 554 -18.93 -6.64 -10.87
N THR A 555 -18.00 -7.28 -10.14
CA THR A 555 -16.71 -6.67 -9.79
C THR A 555 -15.71 -6.75 -10.95
N GLU A 556 -15.70 -7.85 -11.69
CA GLU A 556 -14.85 -8.09 -12.85
C GLU A 556 -15.21 -7.18 -14.03
N VAL A 557 -16.51 -6.95 -14.28
CA VAL A 557 -16.98 -5.98 -15.29
C VAL A 557 -16.54 -4.56 -14.92
N LYS A 558 -16.62 -4.18 -13.64
CA LYS A 558 -16.13 -2.88 -13.16
C LYS A 558 -14.61 -2.75 -13.30
N ALA A 559 -13.85 -3.79 -12.96
CA ALA A 559 -12.40 -3.82 -13.12
C ALA A 559 -12.00 -3.73 -14.61
N SER A 560 -12.68 -4.47 -15.48
CA SER A 560 -12.48 -4.42 -16.94
C SER A 560 -12.81 -3.03 -17.50
N LYS A 561 -13.90 -2.41 -17.05
CA LYS A 561 -14.26 -1.03 -17.42
C LYS A 561 -13.19 -0.03 -17.00
N LEU A 562 -12.61 -0.18 -15.81
CA LEU A 562 -11.50 0.65 -15.34
C LEU A 562 -10.24 0.44 -16.20
N MET A 563 -9.88 -0.81 -16.50
CA MET A 563 -8.74 -1.12 -17.38
C MET A 563 -8.92 -0.54 -18.78
N LEU A 564 -10.13 -0.62 -19.35
CA LEU A 564 -10.45 -0.05 -20.65
C LEU A 564 -10.32 1.48 -20.65
N LYS A 565 -10.81 2.15 -19.59
CA LYS A 565 -10.64 3.60 -19.40
C LYS A 565 -9.17 4.00 -19.23
N THR A 566 -8.39 3.21 -18.49
CA THR A 566 -6.95 3.46 -18.31
C THR A 566 -6.21 3.26 -19.63
N ARG A 567 -6.50 2.21 -20.38
CA ARG A 567 -5.90 1.95 -21.70
C ARG A 567 -6.30 2.97 -22.74
N SER A 568 -7.57 3.39 -22.78
CA SER A 568 -8.00 4.45 -23.69
C SER A 568 -7.33 5.78 -23.34
N ARG A 569 -7.17 6.09 -22.05
CA ARG A 569 -6.39 7.27 -21.61
C ARG A 569 -4.95 7.19 -22.07
N ILE A 570 -4.27 6.06 -21.86
CA ILE A 570 -2.89 5.85 -22.32
C ILE A 570 -2.78 5.96 -23.84
N ALA A 571 -3.74 5.40 -24.59
CA ALA A 571 -3.75 5.49 -26.05
C ALA A 571 -4.01 6.92 -26.55
N VAL A 572 -4.90 7.66 -25.88
CA VAL A 572 -5.18 9.07 -26.17
C VAL A 572 -3.98 9.94 -25.82
N ASP A 573 -3.35 9.74 -24.66
CA ASP A 573 -2.14 10.44 -24.24
C ASP A 573 -0.96 10.13 -25.20
N GLY A 574 -0.84 8.89 -25.67
CA GLY A 574 0.14 8.49 -26.68
C GLY A 574 -0.12 9.10 -28.06
N PHE A 575 -1.39 9.21 -28.46
CA PHE A 575 -1.77 9.86 -29.73
C PHE A 575 -1.57 11.37 -29.70
N TRP A 576 -1.87 12.03 -28.57
CA TRP A 576 -1.61 13.46 -28.38
C TRP A 576 -0.12 13.77 -28.21
N GLY A 577 0.64 12.89 -27.54
CA GLY A 577 2.10 13.03 -27.46
C GLY A 577 2.75 12.95 -28.83
N THR A 578 2.37 11.95 -29.64
CA THR A 578 2.89 11.82 -31.02
C THR A 578 2.47 12.96 -31.95
N THR A 579 1.28 13.55 -31.75
CA THR A 579 0.87 14.75 -32.54
C THR A 579 1.53 16.04 -32.07
N GLN A 580 1.85 16.18 -30.78
CA GLN A 580 2.66 17.29 -30.27
C GLN A 580 4.12 17.20 -30.76
N ASP A 581 4.69 15.99 -30.79
CA ASP A 581 6.04 15.77 -31.35
C ASP A 581 6.08 16.07 -32.86
N LEU A 582 4.99 15.81 -33.60
CA LEU A 582 4.86 16.17 -35.01
C LEU A 582 4.66 17.68 -35.23
N GLN A 583 4.05 18.40 -34.29
CA GLN A 583 3.87 19.86 -34.38
C GLN A 583 5.08 20.67 -33.89
N ALA A 584 5.94 20.07 -33.04
CA ALA A 584 7.19 20.67 -32.58
C ALA A 584 8.37 20.46 -33.55
N GLY A 585 8.15 19.72 -34.65
CA GLY A 585 9.16 19.33 -35.63
C GLY A 585 9.22 20.17 -36.92
N ASP A 586 8.46 21.27 -37.03
CA ASP A 586 8.50 22.21 -38.18
C ASP A 586 9.17 23.55 -37.83
#